data_AF-A0A5M3XAT6-F1
#
_entry.id   AF-A0A5M3XAT6-F1
#
_cell.length_a   1.000
_cell.length_b   1.000
_cell.length_c   1.000
_cell.angle_alpha   90.00
_cell.angle_beta   90.00
_cell.angle_gamma   90.00
#
_symmetry.space_group_name_H-M   'P 1'
#
loop_
_entity.id
_entity.type
_entity.pdbx_description
1 polymer ?
#
loop_
_entity_poly.entity_id
_entity_poly.type
_entity_poly.pdbx_seq_one_letter_code
_entity_poly.pdbx_strand_id
1 'polypeptide(L)'
;MNELEPGQMPVPSAEEQRRQRWNKALPAILIVGSFGGIALIMAGLLAVLAPEEPLVEGMPGPGITPMAQQMPGALPPTVGPGGADVPLTAAAPTAPPPIPAVVPVAPIVSTGSVAPAKIVIPQVGLNAALRTVGVQRNGEVQVPPLSQPKVAGWYKLGPVPGQPGPAVILGHVSTRRGPAVFSRLREVKRGHKIQVVRTDGTVAEFTVDGVEQVSKNTFPTKRVYGRLDTAGLRLITCGGVYNRRTGHYTDNIIVYATLSATKTA
;
A
#
# COMPACT_ATOMS: atom_id res chain seq x y z
N MET A 1 16.22 83.17 -0.49
CA MET A 1 15.32 82.78 0.62
C MET A 1 14.02 82.29 -0.03
N ASN A 2 13.59 81.03 -0.01
CA ASN A 2 13.76 79.94 0.97
C ASN A 2 14.07 78.61 0.28
N GLU A 3 15.01 77.87 0.87
CA GLU A 3 15.27 76.45 0.66
C GLU A 3 14.15 75.60 1.30
N LEU A 4 13.75 74.51 0.64
CA LEU A 4 13.03 73.38 1.25
C LEU A 4 13.59 72.05 0.71
N GLU A 5 13.75 71.10 1.63
CA GLU A 5 14.69 69.98 1.66
C GLU A 5 14.47 68.81 0.68
N PRO A 6 15.52 68.01 0.40
CA PRO A 6 15.40 66.72 -0.27
C PRO A 6 15.12 65.61 0.76
N GLY A 7 13.94 64.98 0.72
CA GLY A 7 13.70 63.79 1.55
C GLY A 7 12.27 63.38 1.84
N GLN A 8 11.25 64.13 1.40
CA GLN A 8 9.87 63.73 1.63
C GLN A 8 9.44 62.69 0.58
N MET A 9 9.39 61.41 0.95
CA MET A 9 8.64 60.43 0.15
C MET A 9 7.15 60.79 0.16
N PRO A 10 6.45 60.70 -0.99
CA PRO A 10 5.02 61.00 -1.05
C PRO A 10 4.26 60.10 -0.09
N VAL A 11 3.46 60.71 0.78
CA VAL A 11 2.55 59.99 1.69
C VAL A 11 1.48 59.33 0.81
N PRO A 12 1.35 57.99 0.82
CA PRO A 12 0.39 57.31 -0.04
C PRO A 12 -1.03 57.76 0.29
N SER A 13 -1.84 57.90 -0.76
CA SER A 13 -3.24 58.31 -0.64
C SER A 13 -4.05 57.34 0.23
N ALA A 14 -5.18 57.80 0.79
CA ALA A 14 -6.05 56.95 1.63
C ALA A 14 -6.51 55.67 0.91
N GLU A 15 -6.66 55.72 -0.43
CA GLU A 15 -7.00 54.55 -1.24
C GLU A 15 -5.82 53.57 -1.41
N GLU A 16 -4.59 54.05 -1.54
CA GLU A 16 -3.38 53.21 -1.60
C GLU A 16 -3.06 52.58 -0.24
N GLN A 17 -3.27 53.32 0.86
CA GLN A 17 -3.15 52.77 2.21
C GLN A 17 -4.21 51.69 2.46
N ARG A 18 -5.42 51.85 1.92
CA ARG A 18 -6.46 50.81 1.94
C ARG A 18 -5.99 49.59 1.15
N ARG A 19 -5.54 49.72 -0.10
CA ARG A 19 -5.04 48.57 -0.90
C ARG A 19 -3.83 47.86 -0.26
N GLN A 20 -2.88 48.59 0.32
CA GLN A 20 -1.72 47.99 0.98
C GLN A 20 -2.07 47.28 2.29
N ARG A 21 -3.03 47.77 3.08
CA ARG A 21 -3.56 47.03 4.26
C ARG A 21 -4.17 45.69 3.85
N TRP A 22 -4.83 45.63 2.70
CA TRP A 22 -5.43 44.40 2.18
C TRP A 22 -4.40 43.37 1.66
N ASN A 23 -3.19 43.81 1.27
CA ASN A 23 -2.14 42.91 0.79
C ASN A 23 -1.14 42.44 1.86
N LYS A 24 -1.07 43.11 3.03
CA LYS A 24 -0.19 42.71 4.15
C LYS A 24 -0.90 41.97 5.28
N ALA A 25 -2.22 41.84 5.21
CA ALA A 25 -3.01 41.02 6.13
C ALA A 25 -3.51 39.77 5.40
N LEU A 26 -2.64 38.77 5.26
CA LEU A 26 -3.11 37.39 5.22
C LEU A 26 -2.99 36.84 6.65
N PRO A 27 -4.03 36.14 7.14
CA PRO A 27 -3.80 34.71 7.30
C PRO A 27 -4.98 33.86 6.82
N ALA A 28 -4.62 32.74 6.17
CA ALA A 28 -5.28 31.45 6.27
C ALA A 28 -6.82 31.40 6.28
N ILE A 29 -7.44 31.24 5.10
CA ILE A 29 -8.71 30.53 4.97
C ILE A 29 -8.59 29.52 3.82
N LEU A 30 -8.23 28.29 4.18
CA LEU A 30 -8.73 27.09 3.51
C LEU A 30 -9.26 26.18 4.62
N ILE A 31 -10.44 26.56 5.13
CA ILE A 31 -11.26 25.67 5.96
C ILE A 31 -11.81 24.59 5.04
N VAL A 32 -11.18 23.43 5.13
CA VAL A 32 -11.79 22.11 5.35
C VAL A 32 -13.31 22.08 5.10
N GLY A 33 -13.68 21.46 3.98
CA GLY A 33 -15.02 20.98 3.69
C GLY A 33 -14.99 19.57 3.12
N SER A 34 -14.27 18.65 3.79
CA SER A 34 -14.51 17.21 3.61
C SER A 34 -15.18 16.73 4.89
N PHE A 35 -16.50 16.90 4.93
CA PHE A 35 -17.37 16.34 5.95
C PHE A 35 -17.50 14.83 5.75
N GLY A 36 -17.29 14.09 6.84
CA GLY A 36 -17.67 12.69 6.97
C GLY A 36 -16.49 11.85 7.47
N GLY A 37 -16.29 11.62 8.76
CA GLY A 37 -17.05 11.99 9.94
C GLY A 37 -16.22 11.52 11.13
N ILE A 38 -16.04 12.39 12.11
CA ILE A 38 -15.60 12.01 13.45
C ILE A 38 -16.85 12.17 14.31
N ALA A 39 -17.43 11.05 14.72
CA ALA A 39 -18.03 10.82 16.05
C ALA A 39 -18.80 9.50 16.07
N LEU A 40 -18.79 8.87 17.25
CA LEU A 40 -19.58 7.72 17.72
C LEU A 40 -18.90 6.35 17.47
N ILE A 41 -18.45 5.55 18.44
CA ILE A 41 -18.63 5.47 19.90
C ILE A 41 -17.41 4.72 20.47
N MET A 42 -16.69 5.29 21.44
CA MET A 42 -15.81 4.55 22.36
C MET A 42 -16.02 5.13 23.76
N ALA A 43 -17.11 4.70 24.40
CA ALA A 43 -17.30 4.71 25.85
C ALA A 43 -18.35 3.62 26.15
N GLY A 44 -17.90 2.45 26.55
CA GLY A 44 -18.75 1.30 26.81
C GLY A 44 -17.95 0.09 27.27
N LEU A 45 -16.98 0.30 28.16
CA LEU A 45 -16.31 -0.77 28.88
C LEU A 45 -16.81 -0.71 30.34
N LEU A 46 -17.79 -1.55 30.67
CA LEU A 46 -18.11 -1.99 32.03
C LEU A 46 -19.04 -3.22 31.97
N ALA A 47 -18.39 -4.36 31.80
CA ALA A 47 -18.48 -5.59 32.59
C ALA A 47 -19.84 -6.16 33.10
N VAL A 48 -19.86 -7.49 33.04
CA VAL A 48 -20.55 -8.50 33.87
C VAL A 48 -21.99 -8.89 33.49
N LEU A 49 -22.14 -10.14 33.01
CA LEU A 49 -22.94 -11.23 33.62
C LEU A 49 -23.47 -12.22 32.54
N ALA A 50 -22.83 -13.38 32.40
CA ALA A 50 -23.46 -14.72 32.39
C ALA A 50 -22.49 -15.81 31.83
N PRO A 51 -22.41 -17.00 32.46
CA PRO A 51 -21.47 -18.08 32.11
C PRO A 51 -22.11 -19.28 31.34
N GLU A 52 -21.21 -20.15 30.85
CA GLU A 52 -21.29 -21.63 30.62
C GLU A 52 -22.02 -22.26 29.40
N GLU A 53 -21.22 -22.79 28.44
CA GLU A 53 -21.04 -24.19 27.95
C GLU A 53 -22.26 -25.17 27.84
N PRO A 54 -22.30 -26.18 26.90
CA PRO A 54 -21.20 -27.14 26.66
C PRO A 54 -21.02 -27.79 25.26
N LEU A 55 -19.81 -28.37 25.12
CA LEU A 55 -19.35 -29.58 24.39
C LEU A 55 -20.36 -30.37 23.53
N VAL A 56 -20.03 -30.53 22.24
CA VAL A 56 -20.41 -31.72 21.45
C VAL A 56 -19.19 -32.27 20.73
N GLU A 57 -18.87 -33.50 21.10
CA GLU A 57 -17.82 -34.35 20.59
C GLU A 57 -18.37 -35.18 19.41
N GLY A 58 -17.67 -35.19 18.26
CA GLY A 58 -18.07 -35.96 17.09
C GLY A 58 -16.91 -36.14 16.10
N MET A 59 -16.42 -37.38 16.00
CA MET A 59 -15.31 -37.83 15.14
C MET A 59 -15.61 -37.76 13.61
N PRO A 60 -14.58 -37.84 12.72
CA PRO A 60 -14.68 -37.40 11.34
C PRO A 60 -15.12 -38.52 10.36
N GLY A 61 -16.01 -38.16 9.42
CA GLY A 61 -16.28 -38.93 8.19
C GLY A 61 -15.55 -38.31 6.98
N PRO A 62 -15.32 -39.08 5.90
CA PRO A 62 -14.44 -38.66 4.81
C PRO A 62 -15.15 -37.70 3.83
N GLY A 63 -14.47 -36.58 3.55
CA GLY A 63 -14.37 -35.99 2.23
C GLY A 63 -15.66 -35.59 1.50
N ILE A 64 -16.24 -34.46 1.89
CA ILE A 64 -16.81 -33.50 0.94
C ILE A 64 -16.53 -32.12 1.51
N THR A 65 -15.62 -31.34 0.91
CA THR A 65 -15.48 -29.92 1.27
C THR A 65 -16.82 -29.27 0.99
N PRO A 66 -17.57 -28.77 2.00
CA PRO A 66 -18.79 -28.06 1.69
C PRO A 66 -18.36 -26.82 0.92
N MET A 67 -18.98 -26.59 -0.26
CA MET A 67 -19.01 -25.24 -0.81
C MET A 67 -19.66 -24.38 0.28
N ALA A 68 -18.83 -23.68 1.04
CA ALA A 68 -19.28 -22.80 2.10
C ALA A 68 -20.32 -21.88 1.46
N GLN A 69 -21.58 -22.04 1.88
CA GLN A 69 -22.65 -21.13 1.51
C GLN A 69 -22.19 -19.74 1.97
N GLN A 70 -21.74 -18.93 1.02
CA GLN A 70 -21.33 -17.56 1.28
C GLN A 70 -22.54 -16.85 1.87
N MET A 71 -22.50 -16.58 3.18
CA MET A 71 -23.45 -15.67 3.80
C MET A 71 -23.38 -14.34 3.03
N PRO A 72 -24.50 -13.81 2.53
CA PRO A 72 -24.50 -12.53 1.84
C PRO A 72 -23.87 -11.46 2.74
N GLY A 73 -22.72 -10.92 2.32
CA GLY A 73 -22.01 -9.85 3.02
C GLY A 73 -20.77 -10.24 3.83
N ALA A 74 -20.49 -11.53 4.05
CA ALA A 74 -19.25 -11.95 4.70
C ALA A 74 -18.08 -11.99 3.70
N LEU A 75 -17.02 -11.21 3.95
CA LEU A 75 -15.80 -11.27 3.15
C LEU A 75 -15.10 -12.62 3.34
N PRO A 76 -14.48 -13.20 2.30
CA PRO A 76 -13.74 -14.44 2.42
C PRO A 76 -12.59 -14.33 3.44
N PRO A 77 -12.24 -15.44 4.11
CA PRO A 77 -11.15 -15.46 5.09
C PRO A 77 -9.76 -15.49 4.45
N THR A 78 -9.67 -15.65 3.13
CA THR A 78 -8.41 -15.76 2.40
C THR A 78 -8.40 -14.88 1.17
N VAL A 79 -7.19 -14.46 0.79
CA VAL A 79 -6.93 -13.76 -0.46
C VAL A 79 -7.10 -14.72 -1.65
N GLY A 80 -7.66 -14.23 -2.75
CA GLY A 80 -7.86 -15.01 -3.97
C GLY A 80 -6.56 -15.33 -4.72
N PRO A 81 -6.59 -16.27 -5.70
CA PRO A 81 -5.38 -16.68 -6.41
C PRO A 81 -4.87 -15.65 -7.44
N GLY A 82 -5.67 -14.66 -7.83
CA GLY A 82 -5.32 -13.68 -8.86
C GLY A 82 -5.35 -14.20 -10.29
N GLY A 83 -5.20 -13.32 -11.28
CA GLY A 83 -5.17 -13.65 -12.71
C GLY A 83 -6.14 -12.81 -13.55
N ALA A 84 -5.89 -12.76 -14.87
CA ALA A 84 -6.69 -11.95 -15.80
C ALA A 84 -8.20 -12.27 -15.76
N ASP A 85 -8.54 -13.55 -15.58
CA ASP A 85 -9.92 -14.06 -15.62
C ASP A 85 -10.39 -14.62 -14.28
N VAL A 86 -9.63 -14.34 -13.21
CA VAL A 86 -9.97 -14.76 -11.85
C VAL A 86 -10.50 -13.54 -11.11
N PRO A 87 -11.73 -13.58 -10.58
CA PRO A 87 -12.24 -12.49 -9.76
C PRO A 87 -11.30 -12.20 -8.59
N LEU A 88 -10.82 -10.97 -8.51
CA LEU A 88 -10.13 -10.48 -7.32
C LEU A 88 -11.19 -10.10 -6.29
N THR A 89 -11.14 -10.73 -5.12
CA THR A 89 -12.05 -10.43 -4.01
C THR A 89 -11.25 -9.89 -2.83
N ALA A 90 -11.87 -8.97 -2.08
CA ALA A 90 -11.34 -8.54 -0.79
C ALA A 90 -11.44 -9.68 0.22
N ALA A 91 -10.49 -9.80 1.14
CA ALA A 91 -10.67 -10.60 2.35
C ALA A 91 -11.03 -9.70 3.53
N ALA A 92 -11.55 -10.26 4.63
CA ALA A 92 -11.80 -9.49 5.84
C ALA A 92 -10.50 -8.77 6.28
N PRO A 93 -10.51 -7.48 6.70
CA PRO A 93 -9.27 -6.75 7.02
C PRO A 93 -8.42 -7.40 8.12
N THR A 94 -9.05 -8.19 8.98
CA THR A 94 -8.43 -8.94 10.08
C THR A 94 -7.92 -10.32 9.69
N ALA A 95 -8.23 -10.81 8.48
CA ALA A 95 -7.83 -12.15 8.07
C ALA A 95 -6.29 -12.28 8.00
N PRO A 96 -5.73 -13.46 8.28
CA PRO A 96 -4.28 -13.67 8.24
C PRO A 96 -3.73 -13.50 6.81
N PRO A 97 -2.39 -13.42 6.65
CA PRO A 97 -1.76 -13.54 5.33
C PRO A 97 -2.20 -14.83 4.61
N PRO A 98 -2.22 -14.84 3.27
CA PRO A 98 -2.54 -16.06 2.52
C PRO A 98 -1.53 -17.18 2.83
N ILE A 99 -2.02 -18.42 2.77
CA ILE A 99 -1.19 -19.61 2.90
C ILE A 99 -0.14 -19.61 1.78
N PRO A 100 1.16 -19.76 2.09
CA PRO A 100 2.21 -19.81 1.08
C PRO A 100 1.93 -20.82 -0.02
N ALA A 101 2.24 -20.47 -1.27
CA ALA A 101 2.10 -21.38 -2.41
C ALA A 101 3.18 -22.47 -2.45
N VAL A 102 4.27 -22.28 -1.71
CA VAL A 102 5.41 -23.19 -1.60
C VAL A 102 5.91 -23.18 -0.16
N VAL A 103 6.71 -24.19 0.20
CA VAL A 103 7.43 -24.19 1.48
C VAL A 103 8.42 -23.01 1.48
N PRO A 104 8.36 -22.09 2.47
CA PRO A 104 9.28 -20.98 2.56
C PRO A 104 10.71 -21.48 2.75
N VAL A 105 11.68 -20.83 2.08
CA VAL A 105 13.11 -21.05 2.36
C VAL A 105 13.60 -20.10 3.45
N ALA A 106 14.78 -20.39 4.01
CA ALA A 106 15.39 -19.54 5.02
C ALA A 106 15.59 -18.09 4.50
N PRO A 107 15.30 -17.06 5.33
CA PRO A 107 15.59 -15.69 4.98
C PRO A 107 17.07 -15.43 4.68
N ILE A 108 17.33 -14.47 3.80
CA ILE A 108 18.68 -14.05 3.40
C ILE A 108 19.29 -13.19 4.49
N VAL A 109 20.37 -13.69 5.09
CA VAL A 109 21.25 -12.91 5.95
C VAL A 109 22.15 -12.05 5.08
N SER A 110 22.24 -10.75 5.40
CA SER A 110 22.98 -9.78 4.60
C SER A 110 24.03 -9.11 5.49
N THR A 111 25.28 -9.04 5.03
CA THR A 111 26.33 -8.29 5.71
C THR A 111 26.48 -6.91 5.04
N GLY A 112 26.26 -5.83 5.79
CA GLY A 112 26.41 -4.46 5.29
C GLY A 112 25.14 -3.84 4.71
N SER A 113 25.30 -2.71 4.02
CA SER A 113 24.18 -1.93 3.46
C SER A 113 23.72 -2.52 2.14
N VAL A 114 22.62 -3.27 2.16
CA VAL A 114 22.00 -3.88 0.97
C VAL A 114 20.70 -3.17 0.64
N ALA A 115 20.48 -2.90 -0.64
CA ALA A 115 19.22 -2.35 -1.16
C ALA A 115 18.73 -3.18 -2.34
N PRO A 116 17.41 -3.21 -2.61
CA PRO A 116 16.89 -3.80 -3.82
C PRO A 116 17.08 -2.82 -5.00
N ALA A 117 17.60 -3.32 -6.11
CA ALA A 117 17.94 -2.52 -7.29
C ALA A 117 16.91 -2.66 -8.43
N LYS A 118 16.35 -3.86 -8.61
CA LYS A 118 15.47 -4.18 -9.73
C LYS A 118 14.45 -5.24 -9.34
N ILE A 119 13.24 -5.13 -9.87
CA ILE A 119 12.19 -6.14 -9.76
C ILE A 119 11.82 -6.67 -11.14
N VAL A 120 11.63 -7.99 -11.25
CA VAL A 120 11.24 -8.69 -12.47
C VAL A 120 10.08 -9.65 -12.17
N ILE A 121 9.04 -9.61 -13.00
CA ILE A 121 7.93 -10.58 -13.00
C ILE A 121 7.72 -11.01 -14.46
N PRO A 122 8.38 -12.07 -14.92
CA PRO A 122 8.38 -12.46 -16.33
C PRO A 122 6.97 -12.69 -16.89
N GLN A 123 6.09 -13.30 -16.11
CA GLN A 123 4.73 -13.70 -16.51
C GLN A 123 3.82 -12.52 -16.86
N VAL A 124 4.14 -11.31 -16.41
CA VAL A 124 3.40 -10.08 -16.76
C VAL A 124 4.28 -9.06 -17.49
N GLY A 125 5.48 -9.46 -17.92
CA GLY A 125 6.43 -8.61 -18.65
C GLY A 125 6.97 -7.45 -17.82
N LEU A 126 6.96 -7.56 -16.48
CA LEU A 126 7.44 -6.51 -15.60
C LEU A 126 8.95 -6.61 -15.46
N ASN A 127 9.65 -5.51 -15.74
CA ASN A 127 11.07 -5.34 -15.46
C ASN A 127 11.32 -3.86 -15.12
N ALA A 128 11.62 -3.56 -13.86
CA ALA A 128 11.62 -2.19 -13.37
C ALA A 128 12.74 -1.94 -12.34
N ALA A 129 13.33 -0.74 -12.42
CA ALA A 129 14.23 -0.25 -11.39
C ALA A 129 13.46 0.03 -10.09
N LEU A 130 14.12 -0.24 -8.96
CA LEU A 130 13.62 0.07 -7.64
C LEU A 130 14.33 1.31 -7.08
N ARG A 131 13.53 2.19 -6.48
CA ARG A 131 14.03 3.34 -5.72
C ARG A 131 13.47 3.30 -4.31
N THR A 132 14.17 3.97 -3.40
CA THR A 132 13.71 4.09 -2.02
C THR A 132 12.55 5.08 -1.90
N VAL A 133 11.51 4.69 -1.17
CA VAL A 133 10.42 5.55 -0.71
C VAL A 133 10.30 5.47 0.81
N GLY A 134 9.98 6.60 1.45
CA GLY A 134 9.82 6.71 2.89
C GLY A 134 8.36 6.86 3.31
N VAL A 135 8.15 7.67 4.34
CA VAL A 135 6.82 8.08 4.83
C VAL A 135 6.72 9.59 4.68
N GLN A 136 5.53 10.07 4.33
CA GLN A 136 5.18 11.48 4.32
C GLN A 136 4.96 11.98 5.76
N ARG A 137 4.89 13.31 5.96
CA ARG A 137 4.67 13.89 7.30
C ARG A 137 3.34 13.48 7.94
N ASN A 138 2.34 13.18 7.12
CA ASN A 138 1.01 12.71 7.55
C ASN A 138 0.97 11.21 7.89
N GLY A 139 2.11 10.50 7.84
CA GLY A 139 2.17 9.06 8.15
C GLY A 139 1.90 8.13 6.96
N GLU A 140 1.57 8.65 5.78
CA GLU A 140 1.34 7.81 4.59
C GLU A 140 2.66 7.38 3.95
N VAL A 141 2.71 6.16 3.43
CA VAL A 141 3.85 5.68 2.65
C VAL A 141 3.98 6.51 1.37
N GLN A 142 5.19 6.97 1.07
CA GLN A 142 5.50 7.66 -0.18
C GLN A 142 5.40 6.71 -1.36
N VAL A 143 5.05 7.24 -2.53
CA VAL A 143 5.05 6.49 -3.80
C VAL A 143 6.07 7.10 -4.77
N PRO A 144 6.56 6.33 -5.76
CA PRO A 144 7.45 6.87 -6.79
C PRO A 144 6.86 8.10 -7.50
N PRO A 145 7.67 9.05 -7.99
CA PRO A 145 7.17 10.22 -8.68
C PRO A 145 6.47 9.81 -9.99
N LEU A 146 5.32 10.43 -10.28
CA LEU A 146 4.55 10.18 -11.53
C LEU A 146 5.33 10.54 -12.80
N SER A 147 6.38 11.36 -12.70
CA SER A 147 7.31 11.65 -13.80
C SER A 147 8.19 10.46 -14.20
N GLN A 148 8.27 9.42 -13.35
CA GLN A 148 9.04 8.19 -13.59
C GLN A 148 8.10 6.97 -13.63
N PRO A 149 7.21 6.85 -14.63
CA PRO A 149 6.14 5.86 -14.67
C PRO A 149 6.63 4.40 -14.68
N LYS A 150 7.89 4.15 -15.06
CA LYS A 150 8.50 2.81 -15.14
C LYS A 150 9.30 2.41 -13.89
N VAL A 151 9.26 3.21 -12.83
CA VAL A 151 9.99 2.97 -11.58
C VAL A 151 9.05 2.54 -10.47
N ALA A 152 9.45 1.54 -9.69
CA ALA A 152 8.76 1.12 -8.47
C ALA A 152 9.54 1.57 -7.22
N GLY A 153 8.84 1.67 -6.09
CA GLY A 153 9.35 2.22 -4.85
C GLY A 153 9.39 1.16 -3.76
N TRP A 154 10.58 0.84 -3.24
CA TRP A 154 10.73 0.01 -2.05
C TRP A 154 10.63 0.87 -0.78
N TYR A 155 9.78 0.43 0.14
CA TYR A 155 9.59 1.07 1.44
C TYR A 155 10.75 0.80 2.39
N LYS A 156 11.65 1.78 2.57
CA LYS A 156 12.93 1.59 3.29
C LYS A 156 12.85 1.35 4.80
N LEU A 157 11.69 1.59 5.42
CA LEU A 157 11.52 1.32 6.85
C LEU A 157 11.08 -0.13 7.11
N GLY A 158 10.77 -0.88 6.05
CA GLY A 158 10.60 -2.33 6.09
C GLY A 158 11.90 -3.08 5.79
N PRO A 159 11.87 -4.41 5.87
CA PRO A 159 13.02 -5.25 5.54
C PRO A 159 13.41 -5.13 4.06
N VAL A 160 14.68 -5.39 3.78
CA VAL A 160 15.17 -5.57 2.41
C VAL A 160 14.55 -6.86 1.85
N PRO A 161 14.04 -6.89 0.61
CA PRO A 161 13.50 -8.11 0.02
C PRO A 161 14.44 -9.32 0.20
N GLY A 162 13.94 -10.33 0.91
CA GLY A 162 14.65 -11.56 1.25
C GLY A 162 15.01 -11.67 2.74
N GLN A 163 15.03 -10.57 3.48
CA GLN A 163 15.18 -10.57 4.94
C GLN A 163 13.87 -10.97 5.65
N PRO A 164 13.91 -11.36 6.94
CA PRO A 164 12.71 -11.65 7.72
C PRO A 164 11.73 -10.47 7.74
N GLY A 165 10.44 -10.76 7.60
CA GLY A 165 9.37 -9.75 7.60
C GLY A 165 8.81 -9.42 6.21
N PRO A 166 7.80 -8.53 6.15
CA PRO A 166 7.20 -8.11 4.89
C PRO A 166 7.98 -6.96 4.24
N ALA A 167 8.70 -7.24 3.16
CA ALA A 167 9.22 -6.20 2.28
C ALA A 167 8.07 -5.63 1.42
N VAL A 168 7.95 -4.31 1.32
CA VAL A 168 6.85 -3.65 0.59
C VAL A 168 7.40 -2.84 -0.59
N ILE A 169 6.82 -3.06 -1.77
CA ILE A 169 7.13 -2.33 -2.99
C ILE A 169 5.85 -1.75 -3.57
N LEU A 170 5.85 -0.45 -3.82
CA LEU A 170 4.72 0.32 -4.33
C LEU A 170 4.99 0.80 -5.76
N GLY A 171 3.94 0.88 -6.57
CA GLY A 171 4.06 1.37 -7.94
C GLY A 171 2.73 1.85 -8.50
N HIS A 172 2.80 2.76 -9.46
CA HIS A 172 1.60 3.28 -10.12
C HIS A 172 1.02 2.25 -11.08
N VAL A 173 -0.31 2.19 -11.16
CA VAL A 173 -1.05 1.41 -12.17
C VAL A 173 -1.08 2.17 -13.50
N SER A 174 -1.25 3.48 -13.46
CA SER A 174 -1.32 4.35 -14.62
C SER A 174 -0.84 5.76 -14.31
N THR A 175 -0.52 6.51 -15.35
CA THR A 175 -0.33 7.96 -15.33
C THR A 175 -1.27 8.62 -16.35
N ARG A 176 -1.28 9.95 -16.40
CA ARG A 176 -1.99 10.69 -17.46
C ARG A 176 -1.53 10.35 -18.87
N ARG A 177 -0.31 9.80 -19.04
CA ARG A 177 0.29 9.46 -20.33
C ARG A 177 0.10 7.98 -20.71
N GLY A 178 -0.57 7.19 -19.87
CA GLY A 178 -0.81 5.77 -20.12
C GLY A 178 -0.37 4.85 -18.97
N PRO A 179 -0.23 3.55 -19.24
CA PRO A 179 0.12 2.53 -18.25
C PRO A 179 1.43 2.84 -17.52
N ALA A 180 1.50 2.47 -16.24
CA ALA A 180 2.70 2.60 -15.41
C ALA A 180 3.25 1.22 -14.98
N VAL A 181 4.27 1.22 -14.12
CA VAL A 181 5.07 0.05 -13.75
C VAL A 181 4.25 -1.14 -13.30
N PHE A 182 3.14 -0.92 -12.57
CA PHE A 182 2.28 -1.97 -12.02
C PHE A 182 0.92 -2.07 -12.73
N SER A 183 0.81 -1.55 -13.97
CA SER A 183 -0.41 -1.61 -14.79
C SER A 183 -1.02 -3.01 -14.94
N ARG A 184 -0.16 -4.04 -14.97
CA ARG A 184 -0.55 -5.45 -15.14
C ARG A 184 -0.48 -6.26 -13.84
N LEU A 185 -0.32 -5.61 -12.69
CA LEU A 185 -0.13 -6.34 -11.42
C LEU A 185 -1.33 -7.23 -11.06
N ARG A 186 -2.54 -6.84 -11.45
CA ARG A 186 -3.77 -7.65 -11.28
C ARG A 186 -3.74 -8.99 -12.04
N GLU A 187 -2.92 -9.11 -13.08
CA GLU A 187 -2.80 -10.31 -13.92
C GLU A 187 -1.86 -11.35 -13.32
N VAL A 188 -1.16 -11.01 -12.25
CA VAL A 188 -0.31 -11.94 -11.50
C VAL A 188 -1.18 -13.05 -10.88
N LYS A 189 -0.68 -14.28 -10.92
CA LYS A 189 -1.37 -15.47 -10.39
C LYS A 189 -0.54 -16.12 -9.30
N ARG A 190 -1.21 -16.81 -8.37
CA ARG A 190 -0.59 -17.74 -7.42
C ARG A 190 0.37 -18.67 -8.16
N GLY A 191 1.57 -18.87 -7.62
CA GLY A 191 2.64 -19.65 -8.24
C GLY A 191 3.55 -18.86 -9.19
N HIS A 192 3.18 -17.66 -9.65
CA HIS A 192 4.08 -16.81 -10.43
C HIS A 192 5.33 -16.44 -9.63
N LYS A 193 6.44 -16.21 -10.34
CA LYS A 193 7.72 -15.86 -9.75
C LYS A 193 7.97 -14.37 -9.79
N ILE A 194 8.46 -13.83 -8.69
CA ILE A 194 8.89 -12.44 -8.57
C ILE A 194 10.35 -12.46 -8.17
N GLN A 195 11.21 -11.82 -8.96
CA GLN A 195 12.63 -11.73 -8.69
C GLN A 195 12.98 -10.31 -8.26
N VAL A 196 13.69 -10.17 -7.15
CA VAL A 196 14.25 -8.90 -6.70
C VAL A 196 15.77 -9.02 -6.69
N VAL A 197 16.40 -8.28 -7.60
CA VAL A 197 17.86 -8.17 -7.67
C VAL A 197 18.33 -7.17 -6.63
N ARG A 198 19.33 -7.55 -5.85
CA ARG A 198 19.88 -6.77 -4.73
C ARG A 198 21.27 -6.25 -5.07
N THR A 199 21.71 -5.21 -4.36
CA THR A 199 23.02 -4.57 -4.57
C THR A 199 24.21 -5.43 -4.16
N ASP A 200 23.98 -6.49 -3.38
CA ASP A 200 24.99 -7.47 -2.97
C ASP A 200 25.21 -8.58 -4.02
N GLY A 201 24.59 -8.46 -5.20
CA GLY A 201 24.69 -9.47 -6.26
C GLY A 201 23.80 -10.70 -6.03
N THR A 202 22.95 -10.70 -5.00
CA THR A 202 21.96 -11.78 -4.80
C THR A 202 20.62 -11.45 -5.45
N VAL A 203 19.87 -12.48 -5.79
CA VAL A 203 18.48 -12.38 -6.27
C VAL A 203 17.58 -13.14 -5.30
N ALA A 204 16.67 -12.39 -4.67
CA ALA A 204 15.60 -12.96 -3.87
C ALA A 204 14.43 -13.34 -4.80
N GLU A 205 14.16 -14.63 -4.94
CA GLU A 205 13.05 -15.13 -5.76
C GLU A 205 11.87 -15.55 -4.88
N PHE A 206 10.75 -14.86 -5.06
CA PHE A 206 9.49 -15.09 -4.36
C PHE A 206 8.50 -15.82 -5.25
N THR A 207 7.64 -16.62 -4.63
CA THR A 207 6.47 -17.23 -5.27
C THR A 207 5.20 -16.55 -4.76
N VAL A 208 4.30 -16.20 -5.67
CA VAL A 208 3.04 -15.54 -5.33
C VAL A 208 2.12 -16.50 -4.60
N ASP A 209 1.59 -16.03 -3.47
CA ASP A 209 0.65 -16.74 -2.62
C ASP A 209 -0.79 -16.37 -2.97
N GLY A 210 -1.04 -15.11 -3.31
CA GLY A 210 -2.37 -14.64 -3.72
C GLY A 210 -2.39 -13.16 -4.06
N VAL A 211 -3.53 -12.72 -4.62
CA VAL A 211 -3.79 -11.34 -5.01
C VAL A 211 -5.12 -10.89 -4.44
N GLU A 212 -5.10 -9.76 -3.74
CA GLU A 212 -6.27 -9.15 -3.10
C GLU A 212 -6.59 -7.82 -3.78
N GLN A 213 -7.87 -7.56 -4.03
CA GLN A 213 -8.37 -6.22 -4.31
C GLN A 213 -9.14 -5.73 -3.10
N VAL A 214 -8.72 -4.61 -2.51
CA VAL A 214 -9.31 -4.10 -1.26
C VAL A 214 -9.54 -2.61 -1.34
N SER A 215 -10.69 -2.15 -0.82
CA SER A 215 -10.98 -0.73 -0.71
C SER A 215 -9.91 -0.02 0.11
N LYS A 216 -9.56 1.20 -0.27
CA LYS A 216 -8.63 2.03 0.52
C LYS A 216 -9.13 2.30 1.94
N ASN A 217 -10.44 2.24 2.17
CA ASN A 217 -11.05 2.46 3.49
C ASN A 217 -10.88 1.26 4.44
N THR A 218 -10.67 0.06 3.88
CA THR A 218 -10.54 -1.19 4.64
C THR A 218 -9.19 -1.86 4.42
N PHE A 219 -8.16 -1.05 4.13
CA PHE A 219 -6.82 -1.53 3.84
C PHE A 219 -6.28 -2.44 4.97
N PRO A 220 -5.79 -3.66 4.66
CA PRO A 220 -5.42 -4.65 5.66
C PRO A 220 -4.02 -4.40 6.23
N THR A 221 -3.87 -3.30 6.99
CA THR A 221 -2.58 -2.80 7.52
C THR A 221 -1.78 -3.89 8.22
N LYS A 222 -2.41 -4.71 9.08
CA LYS A 222 -1.73 -5.79 9.81
C LYS A 222 -1.21 -6.89 8.87
N ARG A 223 -1.93 -7.23 7.79
CA ARG A 223 -1.50 -8.25 6.82
C ARG A 223 -0.36 -7.75 5.93
N VAL A 224 -0.34 -6.45 5.66
CA VAL A 224 0.67 -5.82 4.78
C VAL A 224 1.96 -5.52 5.53
N TYR A 225 1.87 -4.89 6.70
CA TYR A 225 3.03 -4.36 7.45
C TYR A 225 3.31 -5.11 8.75
N GLY A 226 2.42 -6.01 9.18
CA GLY A 226 2.61 -6.78 10.40
C GLY A 226 3.76 -7.76 10.32
N ARG A 227 4.27 -8.17 11.48
CA ARG A 227 5.44 -9.03 11.61
C ARG A 227 5.24 -10.37 10.89
N LEU A 228 6.32 -10.87 10.30
CA LEU A 228 6.45 -12.22 9.75
C LEU A 228 7.83 -12.74 10.10
N ASP A 229 7.92 -14.01 10.47
CA ASP A 229 9.22 -14.66 10.73
C ASP A 229 9.87 -15.12 9.41
N THR A 230 9.05 -15.37 8.39
CA THR A 230 9.50 -15.67 7.02
C THR A 230 9.82 -14.40 6.23
N ALA A 231 10.60 -14.54 5.15
CA ALA A 231 10.81 -13.47 4.18
C ALA A 231 9.59 -13.33 3.24
N GLY A 232 8.78 -12.31 3.48
CA GLY A 232 7.58 -12.01 2.69
C GLY A 232 7.78 -10.80 1.79
N LEU A 233 7.08 -10.78 0.65
CA LEU A 233 7.01 -9.63 -0.25
C LEU A 233 5.54 -9.19 -0.43
N ARG A 234 5.31 -7.88 -0.48
CA ARG A 234 4.03 -7.26 -0.83
C ARG A 234 4.25 -6.27 -1.96
N LEU A 235 3.53 -6.46 -3.06
CA LEU A 235 3.48 -5.50 -4.16
C LEU A 235 2.13 -4.79 -4.12
N ILE A 236 2.15 -3.45 -4.15
CA ILE A 236 0.92 -2.65 -3.99
C ILE A 236 0.79 -1.67 -5.14
N THR A 237 -0.40 -1.66 -5.75
CA THR A 237 -0.79 -0.63 -6.72
C THR A 237 -2.24 -0.19 -6.52
N CYS A 238 -2.62 0.92 -7.15
CA CYS A 238 -4.01 1.37 -7.20
C CYS A 238 -4.86 0.41 -8.05
N GLY A 239 -6.11 0.17 -7.66
CA GLY A 239 -7.05 -0.72 -8.36
C GLY A 239 -8.50 -0.27 -8.22
N GLY A 240 -9.43 -1.11 -8.69
CA GLY A 240 -10.86 -0.79 -8.67
C GLY A 240 -11.23 0.35 -9.62
N VAL A 241 -12.32 1.04 -9.31
CA VAL A 241 -12.89 2.06 -10.20
C VAL A 241 -12.08 3.34 -10.10
N TYR A 242 -11.78 3.96 -11.24
CA TYR A 242 -11.21 5.30 -11.26
C TYR A 242 -12.30 6.35 -10.98
N ASN A 243 -12.23 6.99 -9.83
CA ASN A 243 -13.13 8.07 -9.48
C ASN A 243 -12.65 9.38 -10.12
N ARG A 244 -13.35 9.83 -11.17
CA ARG A 244 -13.03 11.07 -11.89
C ARG A 244 -13.19 12.34 -11.07
N ARG A 245 -14.05 12.32 -10.02
CA ARG A 245 -14.27 13.48 -9.15
C ARG A 245 -13.09 13.71 -8.22
N THR A 246 -12.54 12.63 -7.65
CA THR A 246 -11.40 12.70 -6.74
C THR A 246 -10.06 12.56 -7.46
N GLY A 247 -10.05 12.07 -8.69
CA GLY A 247 -8.84 11.79 -9.45
C GLY A 247 -8.10 10.53 -8.99
N HIS A 248 -8.74 9.68 -8.18
CA HIS A 248 -8.13 8.53 -7.53
C HIS A 248 -8.90 7.23 -7.80
N TYR A 249 -8.16 6.13 -7.82
CA TYR A 249 -8.70 4.77 -7.74
C TYR A 249 -9.27 4.48 -6.35
N THR A 250 -10.38 3.75 -6.28
CA THR A 250 -11.08 3.43 -5.01
C THR A 250 -10.36 2.38 -4.18
N ASP A 251 -9.61 1.48 -4.84
CA ASP A 251 -9.07 0.28 -4.22
C ASP A 251 -7.55 0.22 -4.36
N ASN A 252 -6.95 -0.77 -3.71
CA ASN A 252 -5.60 -1.23 -3.96
C ASN A 252 -5.64 -2.69 -4.44
N ILE A 253 -4.71 -3.04 -5.33
CA ILE A 253 -4.33 -4.43 -5.60
C ILE A 253 -3.09 -4.74 -4.78
N ILE A 254 -3.13 -5.83 -4.01
CA ILE A 254 -2.03 -6.30 -3.17
C ILE A 254 -1.68 -7.71 -3.59
N VAL A 255 -0.43 -7.89 -4.03
CA VAL A 255 0.15 -9.22 -4.28
C VAL A 255 0.92 -9.63 -3.04
N TYR A 256 0.63 -10.82 -2.52
CA TYR A 256 1.37 -11.46 -1.44
C TYR A 256 2.26 -12.54 -2.02
N ALA A 257 3.52 -12.58 -1.59
CA ALA A 257 4.46 -13.59 -2.02
C ALA A 257 5.44 -13.97 -0.91
N THR A 258 5.95 -15.19 -0.99
CA THR A 258 6.86 -15.78 -0.01
C THR A 258 8.18 -16.19 -0.67
N LEU A 259 9.30 -15.96 0.00
CA LEU A 259 10.62 -16.30 -0.51
C LEU A 259 10.70 -17.81 -0.78
N SER A 260 11.13 -18.16 -1.98
CA SER A 260 11.14 -19.53 -2.49
C SER A 260 12.51 -20.00 -2.97
N ALA A 261 13.42 -19.06 -3.28
CA ALA A 261 14.81 -19.36 -3.59
C ALA A 261 15.68 -18.11 -3.44
N THR A 262 16.97 -18.34 -3.24
CA THR A 262 18.03 -17.33 -3.34
C THR A 262 18.96 -17.74 -4.47
N LYS A 263 19.27 -16.82 -5.37
CA LYS A 263 20.17 -17.04 -6.51
C LYS A 263 21.29 -15.99 -6.50
N THR A 264 22.36 -16.27 -7.24
CA THR A 264 23.36 -15.27 -7.60
C THR A 264 22.92 -14.58 -8.89
N ALA A 265 23.08 -13.25 -8.96
CA ALA A 265 22.65 -12.39 -10.08
C ALA A 265 23.57 -12.50 -11.30
#